data_AF-A0A5C5ZQ39-F1
#
_entry.id   AF-A0A5C5ZQ39-F1
#
_cell.length_a   1.000
_cell.length_b   1.000
_cell.length_c   1.000
_cell.angle_alpha   90.00
_cell.angle_beta   90.00
_cell.angle_gamma   90.00
#
_symmetry.space_group_name_H-M   'P 1'
#
loop_
_entity.id
_entity.type
_entity.pdbx_description
1 polymer ?
#
loop_
_entity_poly.entity_id
_entity_poly.type
_entity_poly.pdbx_seq_one_letter_code
_entity_poly.pdbx_strand_id
1 'polypeptide(L)'
;MDASNPTPSERAADYSPASAPVAGPRNQTQSYWSLVWLYLSFAGGLYPLVVVGVATFLFVSGGLILGEMSWSDLADGFIPLVIYSAVLFFAVFVFVFIIAGIVILLTRGVLWWLRWSPPRDRLAAFVGALVAHLATLWVAVAVNQRDGDLLIKLIGFLIGPAGATLFGQFFGSMAATWQLRRRRVNGSQFAEPWRFPLWRLMATVVPLCMLLSFLSWVGWLTPEFFVITLAWLVWQQLSWRPVAWLANRYLDTKLRRRRRGRVRPVLFP
;
A
#
# COMPACT_ATOMS: atom_id res chain seq x y z
N MET A 1 18.32 43.34 51.47
CA MET A 1 17.18 42.54 50.98
C MET A 1 17.64 41.94 49.66
N ASP A 2 18.23 40.75 49.75
CA ASP A 2 18.88 40.11 48.60
C ASP A 2 17.85 39.27 47.84
N ALA A 3 17.52 39.69 46.63
CA ALA A 3 16.73 38.91 45.69
C ALA A 3 17.60 37.75 45.19
N SER A 4 17.50 36.60 45.85
CA SER A 4 18.15 35.36 45.43
C SER A 4 17.73 35.00 44.00
N ASN A 5 18.72 34.82 43.13
CA ASN A 5 18.52 34.45 41.73
C ASN A 5 17.96 33.02 41.65
N PRO A 6 16.88 32.77 40.87
CA PRO A 6 16.27 31.45 40.79
C PRO A 6 17.24 30.44 40.18
N THR A 7 17.23 29.24 40.76
CA THR A 7 18.10 28.13 40.39
C THR A 7 17.82 27.65 38.95
N PRO A 8 18.79 27.05 38.24
CA PRO A 8 18.58 26.53 36.88
C PRO A 8 17.42 25.51 36.79
N SER A 9 17.15 24.79 37.87
CA SER A 9 15.99 23.88 38.01
C SER A 9 14.65 24.61 38.10
N GLU A 10 14.59 25.78 38.74
CA GLU A 10 13.37 26.62 38.78
C GLU A 10 13.11 27.28 37.42
N ARG A 11 14.16 27.72 36.71
CA ARG A 11 14.01 28.23 35.33
C ARG A 11 13.56 27.16 34.33
N ALA A 12 13.83 25.88 34.60
CA ALA A 12 13.38 24.77 33.76
C ALA A 12 11.92 24.38 34.03
N ALA A 13 11.39 24.66 35.23
CA ALA A 13 9.99 24.41 35.57
C ALA A 13 9.02 25.45 34.96
N ASP A 14 9.49 26.69 34.75
CA ASP A 14 8.70 27.77 34.13
C ASP A 14 8.65 27.72 32.59
N TYR A 15 9.50 26.90 31.96
CA TYR A 15 9.27 26.47 30.58
C TYR A 15 8.29 25.30 30.53
N SER A 16 7.10 25.50 31.10
CA SER A 16 5.92 24.75 30.65
C SER A 16 5.57 25.36 29.30
N PRO A 17 5.90 24.72 28.16
CA PRO A 17 5.62 25.31 26.85
C PRO A 17 4.12 25.56 26.81
N ALA A 18 3.75 26.84 26.87
CA ALA A 18 2.38 27.33 26.81
C ALA A 18 1.65 26.47 25.79
N SER A 19 0.72 25.67 26.29
CA SER A 19 0.10 24.52 25.62
C SER A 19 -0.19 24.85 24.17
N ALA A 20 0.76 24.53 23.29
CA ALA A 20 0.55 24.68 21.86
C ALA A 20 -0.71 23.87 21.57
N PRO A 21 -1.74 24.46 20.93
CA PRO A 21 -3.02 23.81 20.78
C PRO A 21 -2.77 22.43 20.20
N VAL A 22 -3.00 21.40 21.03
CA VAL A 22 -2.79 20.01 20.66
C VAL A 22 -3.78 19.80 19.52
N ALA A 23 -3.26 19.81 18.29
CA ALA A 23 -4.07 19.70 17.09
C ALA A 23 -5.01 18.51 17.27
N GLY A 24 -6.31 18.81 17.43
CA GLY A 24 -7.28 17.87 17.94
C GLY A 24 -7.26 16.55 17.16
N PRO A 25 -7.56 15.41 17.81
CA PRO A 25 -7.39 14.07 17.23
C PRO A 25 -8.16 13.83 15.92
N ARG A 26 -9.18 14.65 15.61
CA ARG A 26 -9.99 14.56 14.39
C ARG A 26 -9.22 14.91 13.10
N ASN A 27 -8.39 15.96 13.09
CA ASN A 27 -7.67 16.35 11.85
C ASN A 27 -6.58 15.34 11.45
N GLN A 28 -6.02 14.60 12.42
CA GLN A 28 -4.95 13.64 12.15
C GLN A 28 -5.43 12.31 11.55
N THR A 29 -6.69 11.92 11.78
CA THR A 29 -7.25 10.68 11.23
C THR A 29 -7.70 10.86 9.79
N GLN A 30 -8.25 12.03 9.43
CA GLN A 30 -8.58 12.37 8.06
C GLN A 30 -7.33 12.42 7.17
N SER A 31 -6.23 12.99 7.67
CA SER A 31 -4.94 13.04 6.98
C SER A 31 -4.31 11.66 6.73
N TYR A 32 -4.61 10.66 7.55
CA TYR A 32 -4.09 9.30 7.36
C TYR A 32 -4.68 8.64 6.12
N TRP A 33 -6.02 8.61 6.05
CA TRP A 33 -6.74 7.88 5.02
C TRP A 33 -6.56 8.49 3.64
N SER A 34 -6.46 9.81 3.54
CA SER A 34 -6.15 10.47 2.26
C SER A 34 -4.74 10.13 1.77
N LEU A 35 -3.77 10.00 2.68
CA LEU A 35 -2.41 9.61 2.33
C LEU A 35 -2.36 8.14 1.89
N VAL A 36 -2.98 7.23 2.63
CA VAL A 36 -3.09 5.82 2.22
C VAL A 36 -3.78 5.71 0.86
N TRP A 37 -4.89 6.43 0.65
CA TRP A 37 -5.60 6.46 -0.61
C TRP A 37 -4.69 6.90 -1.76
N LEU A 38 -4.04 8.06 -1.64
CA LEU A 38 -3.18 8.60 -2.70
C LEU A 38 -2.01 7.66 -3.02
N TYR A 39 -1.36 7.09 -1.98
CA TYR A 39 -0.24 6.17 -2.17
C TYR A 39 -0.67 4.87 -2.86
N LEU A 40 -1.84 4.33 -2.50
CA LEU A 40 -2.36 3.11 -3.14
C LEU A 40 -2.77 3.38 -4.59
N SER A 41 -3.40 4.50 -4.89
CA SER A 41 -3.76 4.89 -6.26
C SER A 41 -2.51 5.06 -7.12
N PHE A 42 -1.50 5.76 -6.60
CA PHE A 42 -0.22 5.94 -7.30
C PHE A 42 0.49 4.61 -7.51
N ALA A 43 0.49 3.73 -6.50
CA ALA A 43 1.06 2.40 -6.61
C ALA A 43 0.35 1.56 -7.68
N GLY A 44 -0.98 1.59 -7.71
CA GLY A 44 -1.75 0.85 -8.72
C GLY A 44 -1.59 1.38 -10.14
N GLY A 45 -1.33 2.67 -10.33
CA GLY A 45 -0.93 3.20 -11.64
C GLY A 45 0.51 2.80 -12.02
N LEU A 46 1.43 2.82 -11.06
CA LEU A 46 2.85 2.51 -11.30
C LEU A 46 3.09 1.01 -11.56
N TYR A 47 2.34 0.13 -10.92
CA TYR A 47 2.49 -1.32 -11.07
C TYR A 47 2.39 -1.82 -12.52
N PRO A 48 1.30 -1.56 -13.29
CA PRO A 48 1.20 -2.00 -14.67
C PRO A 48 2.28 -1.39 -15.55
N LEU A 49 2.73 -0.16 -15.27
CA LEU A 49 3.87 0.43 -16.00
C LEU A 49 5.15 -0.37 -15.78
N VAL A 50 5.42 -0.82 -14.55
CA VAL A 50 6.58 -1.66 -14.26
C VAL A 50 6.44 -3.01 -14.98
N VAL A 51 5.26 -3.63 -14.92
CA VAL A 51 5.02 -4.93 -15.58
C VAL A 51 5.16 -4.82 -17.09
N VAL A 52 4.49 -3.84 -17.72
CA VAL A 52 4.58 -3.59 -19.17
C VAL A 52 6.00 -3.20 -19.55
N GLY A 53 6.65 -2.32 -18.80
CA GLY A 53 8.03 -1.89 -19.06
C GLY A 53 9.02 -3.06 -19.02
N VAL A 54 8.90 -3.95 -18.03
CA VAL A 54 9.73 -5.17 -17.95
C VAL A 54 9.41 -6.13 -19.09
N ALA A 55 8.13 -6.36 -19.39
CA ALA A 55 7.72 -7.25 -20.48
C ALA A 55 8.21 -6.73 -21.85
N THR A 56 8.03 -5.43 -22.13
CA THR A 56 8.53 -4.79 -23.34
C THR A 56 10.05 -4.86 -23.41
N PHE A 57 10.76 -4.60 -22.31
CA PHE A 57 12.22 -4.72 -22.28
C PHE A 57 12.70 -6.13 -22.63
N LEU A 58 12.07 -7.17 -22.05
CA LEU A 58 12.40 -8.56 -22.34
C LEU A 58 12.10 -8.92 -23.80
N PHE A 59 10.96 -8.48 -24.33
CA PHE A 59 10.58 -8.75 -25.71
C PHE A 59 11.52 -8.08 -26.71
N VAL A 60 11.82 -6.79 -26.51
CA VAL A 60 12.72 -6.01 -27.37
C VAL A 60 14.15 -6.54 -27.30
N SER A 61 14.67 -6.81 -26.09
CA SER A 61 16.02 -7.37 -25.94
C SER A 61 16.14 -8.77 -26.57
N GLY A 62 15.12 -9.62 -26.40
CA GLY A 62 15.05 -10.92 -27.07
C GLY A 62 15.06 -10.80 -28.60
N GLY A 63 14.19 -9.94 -29.15
CA GLY A 63 14.12 -9.70 -30.60
C GLY A 63 15.41 -9.13 -31.19
N LEU A 64 16.10 -8.24 -30.47
CA LEU A 64 17.41 -7.71 -30.89
C LEU A 64 18.50 -8.80 -30.88
N ILE A 65 18.51 -9.67 -29.87
CA ILE A 65 19.50 -10.77 -29.77
C ILE A 65 19.27 -11.80 -30.87
N LEU A 66 18.00 -12.09 -31.19
CA LEU A 66 17.63 -13.06 -32.23
C LEU A 66 17.72 -12.47 -33.65
N GLY A 67 17.97 -11.17 -33.79
CA GLY A 67 18.03 -10.48 -35.10
C GLY A 67 16.66 -10.29 -35.76
N GLU A 68 15.56 -10.49 -35.03
CA GLU A 68 14.19 -10.33 -35.52
C GLU A 68 13.73 -8.87 -35.53
N MET A 69 14.44 -7.98 -34.84
CA MET A 69 14.09 -6.57 -34.69
C MET A 69 15.30 -5.69 -34.98
N SER A 70 15.12 -4.62 -35.76
CA SER A 70 16.16 -3.64 -36.05
C SER A 70 16.12 -2.45 -35.07
N TRP A 71 17.22 -1.70 -34.96
CA TRP A 71 17.26 -0.46 -34.17
C TRP A 71 16.32 0.61 -34.70
N SER A 72 16.02 0.62 -36.00
CA SER A 72 15.02 1.51 -36.61
C SER A 72 13.61 1.18 -36.15
N ASP A 73 13.24 -0.11 -36.09
CA ASP A 73 11.90 -0.53 -35.63
C ASP A 73 11.66 -0.10 -34.17
N LEU A 74 12.72 -0.14 -33.36
CA LEU A 74 12.68 0.31 -31.97
C LEU A 74 12.46 1.82 -31.87
N ALA A 75 13.14 2.61 -32.72
CA ALA A 75 12.98 4.06 -32.78
C ALA A 75 11.55 4.46 -33.18
N ASP A 76 10.99 3.78 -34.18
CA ASP A 76 9.63 4.03 -34.66
C ASP A 76 8.57 3.60 -33.64
N GLY A 77 8.83 2.51 -32.90
CA GLY A 77 7.96 2.01 -31.83
C GLY A 77 8.01 2.82 -30.52
N PHE A 78 9.03 3.68 -30.31
CA PHE A 78 9.25 4.34 -29.03
C PHE A 78 8.16 5.37 -28.70
N ILE A 79 7.83 6.26 -29.64
CA ILE A 79 6.80 7.30 -29.45
C ILE A 79 5.42 6.69 -29.12
N PRO A 80 4.88 5.73 -29.92
CA PRO A 80 3.59 5.13 -29.60
C PRO A 80 3.63 4.35 -28.28
N LEU A 81 4.75 3.70 -27.93
CA LEU A 81 4.92 3.02 -26.65
C LEU A 81 4.83 3.99 -25.46
N VAL A 82 5.46 5.16 -25.56
CA VAL A 82 5.41 6.19 -24.50
C VAL A 82 3.98 6.73 -24.34
N ILE A 83 3.30 7.04 -25.45
CA ILE A 83 1.92 7.52 -25.44
C ILE A 83 0.98 6.46 -24.84
N TYR A 84 1.09 5.22 -25.32
CA TYR A 84 0.31 4.09 -24.81
C TYR A 84 0.54 3.89 -23.30
N SER A 85 1.79 3.95 -22.84
CA SER A 85 2.14 3.83 -21.43
C SER A 85 1.53 4.95 -20.58
N ALA A 86 1.56 6.20 -21.05
CA ALA A 86 0.96 7.33 -20.35
C ALA A 86 -0.56 7.20 -20.23
N VAL A 87 -1.24 6.78 -21.31
CA VAL A 87 -2.68 6.53 -21.32
C VAL A 87 -3.04 5.37 -20.40
N LEU A 88 -2.29 4.26 -20.47
CA LEU A 88 -2.46 3.09 -19.61
C LEU A 88 -2.29 3.48 -18.13
N PHE A 89 -1.24 4.25 -17.81
CA PHE A 89 -1.01 4.75 -16.45
C PHE A 89 -2.21 5.55 -15.96
N PHE A 90 -2.69 6.52 -16.74
CA PHE A 90 -3.81 7.36 -16.35
C PHE A 90 -5.10 6.55 -16.15
N ALA A 91 -5.44 5.67 -17.09
CA ALA A 91 -6.62 4.83 -17.02
C ALA A 91 -6.59 3.90 -15.79
N VAL A 92 -5.47 3.21 -15.58
CA VAL A 92 -5.34 2.31 -14.41
C VAL A 92 -5.26 3.11 -13.11
N PHE A 93 -4.61 4.26 -13.09
CA PHE A 93 -4.59 5.15 -11.92
C PHE A 93 -6.01 5.56 -11.51
N VAL A 94 -6.83 6.04 -12.45
CA VAL A 94 -8.22 6.44 -12.17
C VAL A 94 -9.04 5.24 -11.69
N PHE A 95 -8.90 4.10 -12.35
CA PHE A 95 -9.59 2.87 -11.96
C PHE A 95 -9.24 2.42 -10.53
N VAL A 96 -7.93 2.32 -10.22
CA VAL A 96 -7.46 1.96 -8.88
C VAL A 96 -7.85 3.04 -7.87
N PHE A 97 -7.86 4.32 -8.25
CA PHE A 97 -8.28 5.41 -7.37
C PHE A 97 -9.72 5.25 -6.91
N ILE A 98 -10.63 4.88 -7.80
CA ILE A 98 -12.04 4.61 -7.49
C ILE A 98 -12.15 3.39 -6.57
N ILE A 99 -11.49 2.27 -6.92
CA ILE A 99 -11.52 1.04 -6.11
C ILE A 99 -10.95 1.30 -4.71
N ALA A 100 -9.80 1.98 -4.60
CA ALA A 100 -9.19 2.34 -3.33
C ALA A 100 -10.13 3.20 -2.48
N GLY A 101 -10.83 4.17 -3.10
CA GLY A 101 -11.84 4.98 -2.43
C GLY A 101 -12.95 4.12 -1.83
N ILE A 102 -13.54 3.23 -2.62
CA ILE A 102 -14.61 2.31 -2.19
C ILE A 102 -14.11 1.42 -1.04
N VAL A 103 -12.98 0.75 -1.21
CA VAL A 103 -12.42 -0.18 -0.20
C VAL A 103 -12.11 0.56 1.09
N ILE A 104 -11.53 1.76 1.04
CA ILE A 104 -11.23 2.55 2.24
C ILE A 104 -12.52 2.99 2.93
N LEU A 105 -13.53 3.44 2.20
CA LEU A 105 -14.83 3.83 2.78
C LEU A 105 -15.50 2.64 3.46
N LEU A 106 -15.54 1.48 2.81
CA LEU A 106 -16.09 0.26 3.38
C LEU A 106 -15.31 -0.19 4.62
N THR A 107 -13.97 -0.21 4.54
CA THR A 107 -13.11 -0.57 5.66
C THR A 107 -13.35 0.36 6.85
N ARG A 108 -13.48 1.67 6.59
CA ARG A 108 -13.82 2.65 7.64
C ARG A 108 -15.20 2.41 8.23
N GLY A 109 -16.20 2.09 7.41
CA GLY A 109 -17.53 1.73 7.87
C GLY A 109 -17.52 0.52 8.79
N VAL A 110 -16.81 -0.55 8.39
CA VAL A 110 -16.65 -1.76 9.20
C VAL A 110 -15.92 -1.48 10.51
N LEU A 111 -14.81 -0.74 10.47
CA LEU A 111 -14.06 -0.40 11.70
C LEU A 111 -14.86 0.51 12.64
N TRP A 112 -15.63 1.45 12.09
CA TRP A 112 -16.51 2.31 12.86
C TRP A 112 -17.62 1.48 13.53
N TRP A 113 -18.25 0.59 12.78
CA TRP A 113 -19.31 -0.29 13.28
C TRP A 113 -18.80 -1.22 14.39
N LEU A 114 -17.63 -1.82 14.21
CA LEU A 114 -16.99 -2.69 15.20
C LEU A 114 -16.36 -1.93 16.38
N ARG A 115 -16.35 -0.59 16.33
CA ARG A 115 -15.62 0.29 17.27
C ARG A 115 -14.19 -0.22 17.51
N TRP A 116 -13.52 -0.65 16.44
CA TRP A 116 -12.24 -1.33 16.52
C TRP A 116 -11.13 -0.52 15.82
N SER A 117 -9.97 -0.45 16.47
CA SER A 117 -8.79 0.27 15.99
C SER A 117 -7.59 -0.67 15.82
N PRO A 118 -7.51 -1.45 14.72
CA PRO A 118 -6.36 -2.30 14.46
C PRO A 118 -5.07 -1.49 14.32
N PRO A 119 -3.90 -2.11 14.57
CA PRO A 119 -2.61 -1.56 14.20
C PRO A 119 -2.60 -1.11 12.74
N ARG A 120 -2.34 0.18 12.54
CA ARG A 120 -2.45 0.87 11.25
C ARG A 120 -1.57 0.24 10.17
N ASP A 121 -0.40 -0.28 10.54
CA ASP A 121 0.53 -0.93 9.61
C ASP A 121 -0.08 -2.16 8.95
N ARG A 122 -0.69 -3.04 9.76
CA ARG A 122 -1.35 -4.25 9.26
C ARG A 122 -2.60 -3.90 8.47
N LEU A 123 -3.36 -2.92 8.96
CA LEU A 123 -4.57 -2.46 8.28
C LEU A 123 -4.25 -1.87 6.91
N ALA A 124 -3.24 -1.02 6.79
CA ALA A 124 -2.87 -0.43 5.50
C ALA A 124 -2.28 -1.48 4.54
N ALA A 125 -1.48 -2.42 5.04
CA ALA A 125 -1.00 -3.54 4.24
C ALA A 125 -2.17 -4.39 3.71
N PHE A 126 -3.13 -4.71 4.57
CA PHE A 126 -4.35 -5.44 4.19
C PHE A 126 -5.18 -4.67 3.15
N VAL A 127 -5.48 -3.40 3.41
CA VAL A 127 -6.25 -2.56 2.49
C VAL A 127 -5.53 -2.44 1.15
N GLY A 128 -4.20 -2.25 1.15
CA GLY A 128 -3.41 -2.19 -0.07
C GLY A 128 -3.42 -3.51 -0.84
N ALA A 129 -3.31 -4.64 -0.14
CA ALA A 129 -3.46 -5.98 -0.72
C ALA A 129 -4.84 -6.14 -1.39
N LEU A 130 -5.89 -5.75 -0.67
CA LEU A 130 -7.28 -5.92 -1.10
C LEU A 130 -7.59 -5.06 -2.33
N VAL A 131 -7.15 -3.80 -2.33
CA VAL A 131 -7.28 -2.91 -3.49
C VAL A 131 -6.56 -3.51 -4.70
N ALA A 132 -5.33 -3.99 -4.52
CA ALA A 132 -4.58 -4.61 -5.62
C ALA A 132 -5.25 -5.89 -6.12
N HIS A 133 -5.79 -6.73 -5.23
CA HIS A 133 -6.52 -7.93 -5.59
C HIS A 133 -7.76 -7.60 -6.43
N LEU A 134 -8.61 -6.70 -5.95
CA LEU A 134 -9.82 -6.29 -6.66
C LEU A 134 -9.48 -5.62 -8.00
N ALA A 135 -8.43 -4.81 -8.04
CA ALA A 135 -7.99 -4.14 -9.26
C ALA A 135 -7.38 -5.09 -10.31
N THR A 136 -6.91 -6.28 -9.90
CA THR A 136 -6.29 -7.27 -10.81
C THR A 136 -7.12 -8.54 -10.98
N LEU A 137 -8.26 -8.62 -10.31
CA LEU A 137 -9.12 -9.79 -10.32
C LEU A 137 -9.62 -10.14 -11.73
N TRP A 138 -10.00 -9.13 -12.51
CA TRP A 138 -10.45 -9.31 -13.89
C TRP A 138 -9.33 -9.87 -14.78
N VAL A 139 -8.07 -9.52 -14.51
CA VAL A 139 -6.91 -10.11 -15.20
C VAL A 139 -6.78 -11.59 -14.86
N ALA A 140 -6.97 -11.97 -13.59
CA ALA A 140 -6.92 -13.37 -13.16
C ALA A 140 -7.98 -14.21 -13.87
N VAL A 141 -9.21 -13.69 -13.95
CA VAL A 141 -10.32 -14.35 -14.66
C VAL A 141 -10.03 -14.45 -16.15
N ALA A 142 -9.58 -13.37 -16.78
CA ALA A 142 -9.26 -13.35 -18.21
C ALA A 142 -8.10 -14.30 -18.59
N VAL A 143 -7.08 -14.42 -17.73
CA VAL A 143 -5.96 -15.35 -17.92
C VAL A 143 -6.41 -16.81 -17.76
N ASN A 144 -7.29 -17.09 -16.80
CA ASN A 144 -7.80 -18.45 -16.57
C ASN A 144 -8.71 -18.95 -17.69
N GLN A 145 -9.46 -18.05 -18.35
CA GLN A 145 -10.34 -18.37 -19.48
C GLN A 145 -9.59 -18.68 -20.79
N ARG A 146 -8.29 -18.38 -20.90
CA ARG A 146 -7.51 -18.74 -22.10
C ARG A 146 -7.03 -20.19 -22.02
N ASP A 147 -7.07 -20.89 -23.15
CA ASP A 147 -6.46 -22.23 -23.35
C ASP A 147 -4.92 -22.14 -23.41
N GLY A 148 -4.31 -21.57 -22.36
CA GLY A 148 -2.86 -21.52 -22.18
C GLY A 148 -2.34 -22.70 -21.36
N ASP A 149 -1.09 -23.08 -21.63
CA ASP A 149 -0.33 -24.02 -20.80
C ASP A 149 -0.31 -23.56 -19.33
N LEU A 150 -0.32 -24.52 -18.41
CA LEU A 150 -0.31 -24.31 -16.96
C LEU A 150 0.82 -23.37 -16.53
N LEU A 151 1.99 -23.50 -17.16
CA LEU A 151 3.16 -22.66 -16.88
C LEU A 151 2.90 -21.18 -17.19
N ILE A 152 2.24 -20.87 -18.31
CA ILE A 152 1.90 -19.50 -18.70
C ILE A 152 0.86 -18.92 -17.74
N LYS A 153 -0.13 -19.72 -17.35
CA LYS A 153 -1.14 -19.32 -16.34
C LYS A 153 -0.50 -19.01 -14.99
N LEU A 154 0.46 -19.83 -14.55
CA LEU A 154 1.18 -19.63 -13.30
C LEU A 154 2.02 -18.35 -13.31
N ILE A 155 2.74 -18.08 -14.41
CA ILE A 155 3.50 -16.83 -14.60
C ILE A 155 2.55 -15.63 -14.61
N GLY A 156 1.43 -15.73 -15.34
CA GLY A 156 0.40 -14.68 -15.38
C GLY A 156 -0.22 -14.40 -14.00
N PHE A 157 -0.44 -15.43 -13.19
CA PHE A 157 -0.89 -15.27 -11.81
C PHE A 157 0.17 -14.61 -10.92
N LEU A 158 1.43 -15.03 -11.05
CA LEU A 158 2.54 -14.52 -10.24
C LEU A 158 2.82 -13.04 -10.54
N ILE A 159 2.88 -12.68 -11.82
CA ILE A 159 3.13 -11.31 -12.30
C ILE A 159 1.86 -10.45 -12.21
N GLY A 160 0.66 -11.02 -12.29
CA GLY A 160 -0.57 -10.27 -12.18
C GLY A 160 -1.00 -10.11 -10.72
N PRO A 161 -1.98 -10.89 -10.24
CA PRO A 161 -2.56 -10.74 -8.89
C PRO A 161 -1.56 -10.84 -7.74
N ALA A 162 -0.63 -11.80 -7.76
CA ALA A 162 0.27 -12.02 -6.64
C ALA A 162 1.26 -10.86 -6.50
N GLY A 163 1.92 -10.46 -7.59
CA GLY A 163 2.83 -9.32 -7.63
C GLY A 163 2.13 -8.00 -7.31
N ALA A 164 0.92 -7.78 -7.83
CA ALA A 164 0.13 -6.59 -7.51
C ALA A 164 -0.21 -6.53 -6.02
N THR A 165 -0.57 -7.69 -5.44
CA THR A 165 -0.84 -7.80 -4.00
C THR A 165 0.39 -7.43 -3.17
N LEU A 166 1.58 -7.94 -3.52
CA LEU A 166 2.83 -7.59 -2.85
C LEU A 166 3.12 -6.09 -2.94
N PHE A 167 2.89 -5.50 -4.13
CA PHE A 167 3.08 -4.07 -4.36
C PHE A 167 2.10 -3.23 -3.53
N GLY A 168 0.82 -3.59 -3.53
CA GLY A 168 -0.22 -2.96 -2.72
C GLY A 168 0.09 -3.03 -1.22
N GLN A 169 0.50 -4.19 -0.72
CA GLN A 169 0.95 -4.35 0.67
C GLN A 169 2.16 -3.47 1.01
N PHE A 170 3.12 -3.37 0.09
CA PHE A 170 4.34 -2.58 0.28
C PHE A 170 4.02 -1.09 0.39
N PHE A 171 3.23 -0.54 -0.54
CA PHE A 171 2.85 0.88 -0.50
C PHE A 171 1.90 1.20 0.65
N GLY A 172 0.96 0.30 0.96
CA GLY A 172 0.10 0.42 2.14
C GLY A 172 0.91 0.47 3.43
N SER A 173 1.83 -0.47 3.62
CA SER A 173 2.71 -0.49 4.80
C SER A 173 3.64 0.72 4.87
N MET A 174 4.18 1.20 3.75
CA MET A 174 4.97 2.44 3.72
C MET A 174 4.17 3.66 4.18
N ALA A 175 2.92 3.81 3.73
CA ALA A 175 2.05 4.92 4.14
C ALA A 175 1.80 4.92 5.67
N ALA A 176 1.53 3.74 6.24
CA ALA A 176 1.28 3.61 7.68
C ALA A 176 2.52 3.79 8.54
N THR A 177 3.62 3.15 8.18
CA THR A 177 4.89 3.23 8.92
C THR A 177 5.49 4.65 8.88
N TRP A 178 5.34 5.38 7.77
CA TRP A 178 5.72 6.80 7.71
C TRP A 178 4.95 7.64 8.73
N GLN A 179 3.64 7.41 8.87
CA GLN A 179 2.82 8.14 9.84
C GLN A 179 3.14 7.73 11.29
N LEU A 180 3.34 6.44 11.57
CA LEU A 180 3.73 5.97 12.90
C LEU A 180 5.07 6.58 13.35
N ARG A 181 6.05 6.66 12.45
CA ARG A 181 7.34 7.29 12.77
C ARG A 181 7.19 8.78 13.06
N ARG A 182 6.35 9.49 12.30
CA ARG A 182 6.02 10.89 12.59
C ARG A 182 5.37 11.06 13.97
N ARG A 183 4.55 10.09 14.39
CA ARG A 183 3.90 10.06 15.72
C ARG A 183 4.85 9.74 16.87
N ARG A 184 5.81 8.84 16.66
CA ARG A 184 6.86 8.52 17.65
C ARG A 184 7.75 9.72 17.93
N VAL A 185 8.10 10.51 16.90
CA VAL A 185 8.84 11.78 17.08
C VAL A 185 8.02 12.77 17.92
N ASN A 186 6.69 12.75 17.78
CA ASN A 186 5.79 13.60 18.55
C ASN A 186 5.37 13.00 19.92
N GLY A 187 6.07 11.97 20.42
CA GLY A 187 5.84 11.42 21.75
C GLY A 187 4.55 10.61 21.95
N SER A 188 3.77 10.35 20.89
CA SER A 188 2.48 9.63 21.01
C SER A 188 2.64 8.11 20.83
N GLN A 189 2.47 7.41 21.96
CA GLN A 189 2.10 6.00 22.24
C GLN A 189 2.62 4.82 21.38
N PHE A 190 2.96 3.76 22.10
CA PHE A 190 3.30 2.42 21.61
C PHE A 190 2.11 1.74 20.93
N ALA A 191 2.40 0.84 19.98
CA ALA A 191 1.38 0.04 19.33
C ALA A 191 0.73 -0.91 20.36
N GLU A 192 -0.59 -0.85 20.50
CA GLU A 192 -1.33 -1.78 21.37
C GLU A 192 -1.13 -3.24 20.89
N PRO A 193 -0.96 -4.19 21.83
CA PRO A 193 -0.84 -5.60 21.50
C PRO A 193 -2.11 -6.14 20.85
N TRP A 194 -1.95 -7.00 19.84
CA TRP A 194 -3.04 -7.58 19.07
C TRP A 194 -3.88 -8.52 19.94
N ARG A 195 -5.03 -8.05 20.43
CA ARG A 195 -6.02 -8.88 21.12
C ARG A 195 -7.31 -8.90 20.32
N PHE A 196 -7.68 -10.09 19.83
CA PHE A 196 -8.89 -10.32 19.03
C PHE A 196 -9.92 -11.06 19.89
N PRO A 197 -10.87 -10.36 20.54
CA PRO A 197 -11.94 -11.05 21.25
C PRO A 197 -12.82 -11.78 20.23
N LEU A 198 -13.27 -13.00 20.60
CA LEU A 198 -14.07 -13.91 19.75
C LEU A 198 -15.29 -13.20 19.12
N TRP A 199 -15.99 -12.35 19.87
CA TRP A 199 -17.16 -11.63 19.37
C TRP A 199 -16.84 -10.69 18.19
N ARG A 200 -15.63 -10.09 18.13
CA ARG A 200 -15.21 -9.26 17.00
C ARG A 200 -14.99 -10.11 15.75
N LEU A 201 -14.50 -11.34 15.93
CA LEU A 201 -14.36 -12.29 14.83
C LEU A 201 -15.73 -12.69 14.29
N MET A 202 -16.69 -13.01 15.16
CA MET A 202 -18.07 -13.29 14.75
C MET A 202 -18.71 -12.08 14.04
N ALA A 203 -18.50 -10.87 14.57
CA ALA A 203 -19.02 -9.64 13.97
C ALA A 203 -18.38 -9.34 12.60
N THR A 204 -17.12 -9.70 12.35
CA THR A 204 -16.51 -9.58 11.01
C THR A 204 -17.01 -10.61 10.00
N VAL A 205 -17.48 -11.79 10.47
CA VAL A 205 -18.03 -12.82 9.59
C VAL A 205 -19.38 -12.40 9.02
N VAL A 206 -20.20 -11.65 9.76
CA VAL A 206 -21.52 -11.17 9.28
C VAL A 206 -21.44 -10.36 7.97
N PRO A 207 -20.66 -9.25 7.88
CA PRO A 207 -20.55 -8.48 6.64
C PRO A 207 -19.84 -9.28 5.53
N LEU A 208 -18.95 -10.21 5.89
CA LEU A 208 -18.32 -11.11 4.91
C LEU A 208 -19.37 -12.04 4.29
N CYS A 209 -20.24 -12.65 5.10
CA CYS A 209 -21.33 -13.48 4.62
C CYS A 209 -22.32 -12.67 3.77
N MET A 210 -22.68 -11.46 4.20
CA MET A 210 -23.53 -10.56 3.40
C MET A 210 -22.91 -10.23 2.04
N LEU A 211 -21.60 -9.94 2.01
CA LEU A 211 -20.88 -9.67 0.76
C LEU A 211 -20.84 -10.91 -0.15
N LEU A 212 -20.55 -12.08 0.41
CA LEU A 212 -20.53 -13.34 -0.36
C LEU A 212 -21.92 -13.68 -0.91
N SER A 213 -22.97 -13.50 -0.11
CA SER A 213 -24.36 -13.67 -0.57
C SER A 213 -24.73 -12.68 -1.67
N PHE A 214 -24.31 -11.41 -1.55
CA PHE A 214 -24.54 -10.40 -2.57
C PHE A 214 -23.79 -10.74 -3.88
N LEU A 215 -22.52 -11.12 -3.80
CA LEU A 215 -21.74 -11.55 -4.96
C LEU A 215 -22.33 -12.79 -5.63
N SER A 216 -22.86 -13.73 -4.83
CA SER A 216 -23.57 -14.91 -5.34
C SER A 216 -24.86 -14.51 -6.05
N TRP A 217 -25.62 -13.57 -5.49
CA TRP A 217 -26.88 -13.10 -6.07
C TRP A 217 -26.69 -12.40 -7.42
N VAL A 218 -25.61 -11.62 -7.56
CA VAL A 218 -25.26 -10.94 -8.83
C VAL A 218 -24.65 -11.93 -9.86
N GLY A 219 -24.44 -13.20 -9.49
CA GLY A 219 -23.82 -14.20 -10.36
C GLY A 219 -22.32 -14.00 -10.57
N TRP A 220 -21.68 -13.16 -9.74
CA TRP A 220 -20.25 -12.87 -9.82
C TRP A 220 -19.42 -13.84 -8.96
N LEU A 221 -20.05 -14.57 -8.04
CA LEU A 221 -19.38 -15.58 -7.22
C LEU A 221 -19.29 -16.91 -7.98
N THR A 222 -18.34 -17.01 -8.92
CA THR A 222 -17.98 -18.31 -9.49
C THR A 222 -17.20 -19.15 -8.46
N PRO A 223 -17.26 -20.49 -8.52
CA PRO A 223 -16.44 -21.36 -7.66
C PRO A 223 -14.94 -21.04 -7.79
N GLU A 224 -14.49 -20.71 -9.00
CA GLU A 224 -13.12 -20.28 -9.28
C GLU A 224 -12.78 -18.98 -8.54
N PHE A 225 -13.68 -17.99 -8.57
CA PHE A 225 -13.50 -16.74 -7.84
C PHE A 225 -13.36 -16.98 -6.33
N PHE A 226 -14.19 -17.87 -5.76
CA PHE A 226 -14.11 -18.24 -4.36
C PHE A 226 -12.76 -18.91 -4.01
N VAL A 227 -12.32 -19.88 -4.81
CA VAL A 227 -11.03 -20.57 -4.61
C VAL A 227 -9.86 -19.60 -4.74
N ILE A 228 -9.86 -18.71 -5.74
CA ILE A 228 -8.83 -17.69 -5.93
C ILE A 228 -8.80 -16.72 -4.74
N THR A 229 -9.97 -16.31 -4.24
CA THR A 229 -10.06 -15.41 -3.07
C THR A 229 -9.53 -16.10 -1.81
N LEU A 230 -9.83 -17.38 -1.59
CA LEU A 230 -9.28 -18.16 -0.48
C LEU A 230 -7.76 -18.32 -0.59
N ALA A 231 -7.26 -18.69 -1.76
CA ALA A 231 -5.82 -18.79 -2.01
C ALA A 231 -5.13 -17.44 -1.81
N TRP A 232 -5.78 -16.35 -2.22
CA TRP A 232 -5.31 -14.99 -2.00
C TRP A 232 -5.23 -14.63 -0.52
N LEU A 233 -6.19 -15.02 0.32
CA LEU A 233 -6.13 -14.78 1.77
C LEU A 233 -4.92 -15.49 2.40
N VAL A 234 -4.65 -16.73 2.00
CA VAL A 234 -3.46 -17.47 2.45
C VAL A 234 -2.19 -16.77 1.97
N TRP A 235 -2.12 -16.39 0.69
CA TRP A 235 -1.00 -15.63 0.11
C TRP A 235 -0.76 -14.32 0.85
N GLN A 236 -1.82 -13.59 1.15
CA GLN A 236 -1.79 -12.33 1.89
C GLN A 236 -1.23 -12.54 3.31
N GLN A 237 -1.60 -13.64 3.97
CA GLN A 237 -1.11 -13.99 5.29
C GLN A 237 0.36 -14.45 5.30
N LEU A 238 0.85 -15.04 4.22
CA LEU A 238 2.26 -15.43 4.07
C LEU A 238 3.14 -14.23 3.71
N SER A 239 2.64 -13.34 2.84
CA SER A 239 3.42 -12.23 2.27
C SER A 239 3.55 -11.00 3.16
N TRP A 240 2.61 -10.75 4.09
CA TRP A 240 2.63 -9.47 4.83
C TRP A 240 3.89 -9.28 5.69
N ARG A 241 4.45 -10.35 6.29
CA ARG A 241 5.67 -10.27 7.13
C ARG A 241 6.89 -9.83 6.33
N PRO A 242 7.27 -10.52 5.23
CA PRO A 242 8.42 -10.09 4.43
C PRO A 242 8.21 -8.70 3.82
N VAL A 243 7.00 -8.38 3.36
CA VAL A 243 6.70 -7.07 2.78
C VAL A 243 6.81 -5.95 3.83
N ALA A 244 6.26 -6.14 5.03
CA ALA A 244 6.38 -5.16 6.11
C ALA A 244 7.83 -4.98 6.57
N TRP A 245 8.63 -6.06 6.60
CA TRP A 245 10.06 -5.96 6.88
C TRP A 245 10.78 -5.15 5.81
N LEU A 246 10.50 -5.39 4.53
CA LEU A 246 11.09 -4.67 3.42
C LEU A 246 10.74 -3.18 3.45
N ALA A 247 9.48 -2.84 3.68
CA ALA A 247 9.01 -1.46 3.82
C ALA A 247 9.73 -0.73 4.97
N ASN A 248 9.87 -1.40 6.12
CA ASN A 248 10.62 -0.85 7.26
C ASN A 248 12.10 -0.63 6.93
N ARG A 249 12.76 -1.60 6.31
CA ARG A 249 14.17 -1.52 5.91
C ARG A 249 14.41 -0.37 4.91
N TYR A 250 13.51 -0.20 3.95
CA TYR A 250 13.56 0.89 2.98
C TYR A 250 13.47 2.26 3.67
N LEU A 251 12.52 2.43 4.59
CA LEU A 251 12.36 3.67 5.37
C LEU A 251 13.56 3.93 6.28
N ASP A 252 14.12 2.91 6.93
CA ASP A 252 15.32 3.05 7.75
C ASP A 252 16.51 3.54 6.93
N THR A 253 16.69 2.99 5.73
CA THR A 253 17.75 3.39 4.81
C THR A 253 17.58 4.85 4.37
N LYS A 254 16.35 5.25 4.03
CA LYS A 254 16.03 6.63 3.64
C LYS A 254 16.27 7.63 4.78
N LEU A 255 15.96 7.26 6.02
CA LEU A 255 16.23 8.09 7.19
C LEU A 255 17.72 8.20 7.50
N ARG A 256 18.48 7.10 7.41
CA ARG A 256 19.94 7.13 7.58
C ARG A 256 20.60 8.08 6.58
N ARG A 257 20.18 8.05 5.32
CA ARG A 257 20.64 9.00 4.28
C ARG A 257 20.34 10.46 4.65
N ARG A 258 19.12 10.75 5.12
CA ARG A 258 18.73 12.10 5.57
C ARG A 258 19.53 12.58 6.78
N ARG A 259 19.80 11.71 7.76
CA ARG A 259 20.62 12.05 8.93
C ARG A 259 22.05 12.37 8.53
N ARG A 260 22.67 11.56 7.66
CA ARG A 260 24.02 11.84 7.13
C ARG A 260 24.10 13.18 6.39
N GLY A 261 23.07 13.54 5.63
CA GLY A 261 23.01 14.84 4.95
C GLY A 261 22.88 16.05 5.87
N ARG A 262 22.27 15.89 7.07
CA ARG A 262 22.14 16.96 8.07
C ARG A 262 23.38 17.12 8.95
N VAL A 263 24.16 16.07 9.14
CA VAL A 263 25.43 16.12 9.89
C VAL A 263 26.58 16.51 8.95
N ARG A 264 26.34 17.38 7.94
CA ARG A 264 27.46 18.13 7.37
C ARG A 264 27.90 19.10 8.48
N PRO A 265 29.11 18.95 9.03
CA PRO A 265 29.59 19.87 10.04
C PRO A 265 29.53 21.26 9.42
N VAL A 266 28.89 22.19 10.11
CA VAL A 266 29.16 23.61 9.92
C VAL A 266 30.63 23.74 10.30
N LEU A 267 31.51 23.62 9.31
CA LEU A 267 32.90 24.04 9.41
C LEU A 267 32.81 25.54 9.63
N PHE A 268 32.82 25.94 10.90
CA PHE A 268 33.01 27.32 11.28
C PHE A 268 34.42 27.71 10.77
N PRO A 269 34.53 28.74 9.92
CA PRO A 269 35.82 29.34 9.58
C PRO A 269 36.46 30.01 10.80
#